data_AF-A0A349XY69-F1
#
_entry.id   AF-A0A349XY69-F1
#
_cell.length_a   1.000
_cell.length_b   1.000
_cell.length_c   1.000
_cell.angle_alpha   90.00
_cell.angle_beta   90.00
_cell.angle_gamma   90.00
#
_symmetry.space_group_name_H-M   'P 1'
#
loop_
_entity.id
_entity.type
_entity.pdbx_description
1 polymer ?
#
loop_
_entity_poly.entity_id
_entity_poly.type
_entity_poly.pdbx_seq_one_letter_code
_entity_poly.pdbx_strand_id
1 'polypeptide(L)' 'SMIEAGIFDGDTVIIRNGNTANPGDIIVALVDDEEATLKRFRRKGASIALEAANPA' A
#
# COMPACT_ATOMS: atom_id res chain seq x y z
N SER A 1 3.48 6.78 6.44
CA SER A 1 2.58 5.64 6.72
C SER A 1 3.24 4.26 6.51
N MET A 2 4.51 4.17 6.10
CA MET A 2 5.19 2.90 5.80
C MET A 2 6.59 2.81 6.43
N ILE A 3 6.81 3.53 7.55
CA ILE A 3 8.10 3.65 8.23
C ILE A 3 8.60 2.27 8.70
N GLU A 4 7.70 1.41 9.20
CA GLU A 4 8.06 0.05 9.64
C GLU A 4 8.42 -0.87 8.47
N ALA A 5 8.00 -0.52 7.25
CA ALA A 5 8.42 -1.19 6.03
C ALA A 5 9.73 -0.63 5.45
N GLY A 6 10.37 0.31 6.15
CA GLY A 6 11.60 0.97 5.71
C GLY A 6 11.39 1.99 4.58
N ILE A 7 10.14 2.46 4.39
CA ILE A 7 9.81 3.51 3.41
C ILE A 7 9.60 4.80 4.18
N PHE A 8 10.53 5.73 4.00
CA PHE A 8 10.58 7.01 4.69
C PHE A 8 10.12 8.16 3.79
N ASP A 9 9.88 9.30 4.41
CA ASP A 9 9.54 10.51 3.66
C ASP A 9 10.73 10.96 2.80
N GLY A 10 10.46 11.30 1.54
CA GLY A 10 11.47 11.63 0.53
C GLY A 10 12.05 10.45 -0.26
N ASP A 11 11.71 9.20 0.10
CA ASP A 11 12.15 8.04 -0.66
C ASP A 11 11.50 7.97 -2.05
N THR A 12 12.27 7.53 -3.05
CA THR A 12 11.75 7.22 -4.38
C THR A 12 11.47 5.73 -4.50
N VAL A 13 10.22 5.37 -4.78
CA VAL A 13 9.81 3.98 -5.01
C VAL A 13 9.62 3.69 -6.49
N ILE A 14 10.03 2.51 -6.93
CA ILE A 14 9.78 2.02 -8.29
C ILE A 14 8.58 1.09 -8.25
N ILE A 15 7.57 1.39 -9.05
CA ILE A 15 6.31 0.65 -9.06
C ILE A 15 6.16 -0.09 -10.38
N ARG A 16 5.83 -1.38 -10.27
CA ARG A 16 5.34 -2.16 -11.40
C ARG A 16 3.84 -1.90 -11.55
N ASN A 17 3.44 -1.30 -12.66
CA ASN A 17 2.01 -1.13 -12.96
C ASN A 17 1.33 -2.49 -13.13
N GLY A 18 0.14 -2.64 -12.53
CA GLY A 18 -0.68 -3.84 -12.63
C GLY A 18 -1.99 -3.69 -11.88
N ASN A 19 -3.00 -4.45 -12.29
CA ASN A 19 -4.37 -4.36 -11.75
C ASN A 19 -4.65 -5.39 -10.63
N THR A 20 -3.62 -6.14 -10.23
CA THR A 20 -3.72 -7.23 -9.25
C THR A 20 -2.52 -7.21 -8.31
N ALA A 21 -2.74 -7.59 -7.06
CA ALA A 21 -1.70 -7.73 -6.05
C ALA A 21 -1.94 -8.98 -5.19
N ASN A 22 -0.89 -9.51 -4.59
CA ASN A 22 -0.97 -10.64 -3.66
C ASN A 22 -1.09 -10.16 -2.22
N PRO A 23 -1.85 -10.84 -1.35
CA PRO A 23 -1.91 -10.49 0.06
C PRO A 23 -0.51 -10.41 0.69
N GLY A 24 -0.22 -9.27 1.32
CA GLY A 24 1.10 -8.94 1.89
C GLY A 24 1.91 -7.95 1.05
N ASP A 25 1.61 -7.78 -0.23
CA ASP A 25 2.28 -6.83 -1.11
C ASP A 25 2.09 -5.39 -0.62
N ILE A 26 3.13 -4.57 -0.77
CA ILE A 26 3.03 -3.12 -0.64
C ILE A 26 2.60 -2.59 -1.99
N ILE A 27 1.47 -1.89 -2.01
CA ILE A 27 0.88 -1.37 -3.24
C ILE A 27 0.70 0.14 -3.14
N VAL A 28 0.67 0.79 -4.29
CA VAL A 28 0.01 2.07 -4.43
C VAL A 28 -1.43 1.82 -4.82
N ALA A 29 -2.34 2.33 -4.00
CA ALA A 29 -3.75 2.39 -4.29
C ALA A 29 -4.15 3.84 -4.54
N LEU A 30 -4.96 4.06 -5.57
CA LEU A 30 -5.65 5.32 -5.77
C LEU A 30 -6.98 5.23 -5.04
N VAL A 31 -7.21 6.12 -4.08
CA VAL A 31 -8.45 6.21 -3.30
C VAL A 31 -9.25 7.39 -3.84
N ASP A 32 -10.53 7.15 -4.10
CA ASP A 32 -11.49 8.13 -4.63
C ASP A 32 -11.03 8.86 -5.90
N ASP A 33 -10.16 8.22 -6.70
CA ASP A 33 -9.52 8.80 -7.89
C ASP A 33 -8.69 10.09 -7.64
N GLU A 34 -8.45 10.45 -6.38
CA GLU A 34 -7.82 11.72 -5.99
C GLU A 34 -6.52 11.52 -5.19
N GLU A 35 -6.43 10.48 -4.35
CA GLU A 35 -5.31 10.30 -3.43
C GLU A 35 -4.54 8.99 -3.69
N ALA A 36 -3.27 9.10 -4.11
CA ALA A 36 -2.37 7.97 -4.21
C ALA A 36 -1.74 7.68 -2.83
N THR A 37 -2.01 6.49 -2.28
CA THR A 37 -1.43 6.07 -1.00
C THR A 37 -0.64 4.77 -1.13
N LEU A 38 0.47 4.69 -0.40
CA LEU A 38 1.21 3.46 -0.14
C LEU A 38 0.61 2.73 1.06
N LYS A 39 0.20 1.47 0.87
CA LYS A 39 -0.39 0.61 1.92
C LYS A 39 0.00 -0.85 1.70
N ARG A 40 -0.14 -1.67 2.75
CA ARG A 40 -0.05 -3.12 2.64
C ARG A 40 -1.41 -3.70 2.29
N PHE A 41 -1.46 -4.47 1.21
CA PHE A 41 -2.67 -5.14 0.77
C PHE A 41 -2.95 -6.38 1.63
N ARG A 42 -4.14 -6.43 2.23
CA ARG A 42 -4.67 -7.61 2.92
C ARG A 42 -5.98 -8.03 2.28
N ARG A 43 -6.17 -9.34 2.22
CA ARG A 43 -7.43 -9.95 1.77
C ARG A 43 -7.88 -10.98 2.80
N LYS A 44 -9.13 -10.85 3.25
CA LYS A 44 -9.79 -11.81 4.14
C LYS A 44 -11.08 -12.27 3.47
N GLY A 45 -11.01 -13.42 2.78
CA GLY A 45 -12.11 -13.91 1.96
C GLY A 45 -12.39 -12.97 0.79
N ALA A 46 -13.59 -12.37 0.79
CA ALA A 46 -14.05 -11.39 -0.21
C ALA A 46 -13.74 -9.93 0.20
N SER A 47 -13.31 -9.69 1.44
CA SER A 47 -13.01 -8.34 1.92
C SER A 47 -11.55 -7.97 1.69
N ILE A 48 -11.33 -6.72 1.32
CA ILE A 48 -10.00 -6.11 1.13
C ILE A 48 -9.79 -5.08 2.22
N ALA A 49 -8.57 -5.04 2.77
CA ALA A 49 -8.13 -4.00 3.69
C ALA A 49 -6.77 -3.44 3.23
N LEU A 50 -6.59 -2.14 3.41
CA LEU A 50 -5.35 -1.43 3.15
C LEU A 50 -4.74 -1.01 4.50
N GLU A 51 -3.75 -1.77 4.96
CA GLU A 51 -3.11 -1.53 6.26
C GLU A 51 -1.97 -0.52 6.12
N ALA A 52 -1.91 0.44 7.03
CA ALA A 52 -0.73 1.29 7.17
C ALA A 52 0.37 0.50 7.90
N ALA A 53 1.64 0.76 7.58
CA ALA A 53 2.79 0.20 8.28
C ALA A 53 3.57 1.32 8.99
N ASN A 54 2.87 2.05 9.87
CA ASN A 54 3.47 3.05 10.74
C ASN A 54 2.98 2.85 12.18
N PRO A 55 3.77 3.27 13.18
CA PRO A 55 3.32 3.31 14.56
C PRO A 55 2.10 4.23 14.69
N ALA A 56 1.19 3.87 15.58
CA ALA A 56 0.04 4.70 15.98
C ALA A 56 0.49 5.91 16.81
#